data_AF-A0A2A9DQ73-F1
#
_entry.id   AF-A0A2A9DQ73-F1
#
_cell.length_a   1.000
_cell.length_b   1.000
_cell.length_c   1.000
_cell.angle_alpha   90.00
_cell.angle_beta   90.00
_cell.angle_gamma   90.00
#
_symmetry.space_group_name_H-M   'P 1'
#
loop_
_entity.id
_entity.type
_entity.pdbx_description
1 polymer ?
#
loop_
_entity_poly.entity_id
_entity_poly.type
_entity_poly.pdbx_seq_one_letter_code
_entity_poly.pdbx_strand_id
1 'polypeptide(L)'
;MSITWSFRPLPPEMREEAIARSKIVQQVLRTLHTKVMPRAEPMDIDLWEQTLAQGIVPLITEAQAANAALVDKTMNLELMANGWQDTPIGVLNPQGFAGFTPDGDPLEMIPRAVAKHVRERLALYEEPSVQQRRQAWESGGKLLATIAQTALIDTQRMAKSVAELMRPKTLYVRKANVPCWARCAILAGKRGYWDKPFKRHPGCDCTQIAVPEGTGAPPKTPEFSVQAYWDSLSARDQEKVFGKAGAAAIRSGADINQVVNSRSGMSAAGSAFTTVGTTQRSQTMRYYYGKPTGSVRGMARVPRLSVPEIIRQTQGDARARTALLFQHGYIRSVQPGVLPREVFDLVADPARVRQQALFEEFAEIVPLIDPALPLEHITKAGGARYVPKRGLIYVTGGHTSACSEETVSSVRHLLREFPNARLSSPKSFFPPQPDEQLLRWLEDVSADVLNYPDFLDRTGNDGWLLQKSVVDAVGNRMRLEMIIQANRANEEYSWKKATIFARHGDKVKSITRDGQIVDVPWEG
;
A
#
# COMPACT_ATOMS: atom_id res chain seq x y z
N MET A 1 -11.94 10.56 12.23
CA MET A 1 -11.07 9.44 12.66
C MET A 1 -10.93 8.47 11.49
N SER A 2 -9.85 8.52 10.71
CA SER A 2 -9.68 7.64 9.55
C SER A 2 -9.31 6.24 10.02
N ILE A 3 -10.25 5.32 9.92
CA ILE A 3 -10.11 3.94 10.35
C ILE A 3 -9.45 3.15 9.20
N THR A 4 -8.14 3.28 9.06
CA THR A 4 -7.35 2.38 8.19
C THR A 4 -6.51 1.49 9.08
N TRP A 5 -7.08 0.34 9.45
CA TRP A 5 -6.37 -0.58 10.32
C TRP A 5 -5.32 -1.35 9.53
N SER A 6 -4.15 -1.47 10.13
CA SER A 6 -3.08 -2.35 9.67
C SER A 6 -2.59 -3.13 10.88
N PHE A 7 -1.51 -3.89 10.74
CA PHE A 7 -0.79 -4.43 11.89
C PHE A 7 -0.13 -3.32 12.77
N ARG A 8 0.11 -2.12 12.21
CA ARG A 8 0.86 -1.04 12.88
C ARG A 8 0.24 -0.43 14.16
N PRO A 9 -1.10 -0.31 14.33
CA PRO A 9 -1.73 0.25 15.53
C PRO A 9 -1.92 -0.79 16.65
N LEU A 10 -1.43 -2.01 16.49
CA LEU A 10 -1.51 -3.02 17.55
C LEU A 10 -0.56 -2.66 18.71
N PRO A 11 -0.84 -3.11 19.95
CA PRO A 11 0.06 -2.96 21.08
C PRO A 11 1.48 -3.45 20.75
N PRO A 12 2.55 -2.84 21.29
CA PRO A 12 3.94 -3.23 21.00
C PRO A 12 4.21 -4.74 21.18
N GLU A 13 3.63 -5.35 22.20
CA GLU A 13 3.71 -6.80 22.50
C GLU A 13 3.19 -7.65 21.33
N MET A 14 2.03 -7.27 20.79
CA MET A 14 1.42 -7.89 19.60
C MET A 14 2.17 -7.58 18.31
N ARG A 15 3.16 -6.68 18.35
CA ARG A 15 3.98 -6.29 17.20
C ARG A 15 5.41 -6.84 17.23
N GLU A 16 5.86 -7.38 18.37
CA GLU A 16 7.23 -7.81 18.59
C GLU A 16 7.69 -8.81 17.51
N GLU A 17 6.86 -9.79 17.21
CA GLU A 17 7.13 -10.83 16.22
C GLU A 17 7.38 -10.25 14.82
N ALA A 18 6.46 -9.44 14.30
CA ALA A 18 6.58 -8.95 12.93
C ALA A 18 7.74 -7.96 12.79
N ILE A 19 8.06 -7.20 13.83
CA ILE A 19 9.24 -6.33 13.87
C ILE A 19 10.52 -7.18 13.84
N ALA A 20 10.63 -8.19 14.71
CA ALA A 20 11.80 -9.06 14.79
C ALA A 20 12.01 -9.84 13.47
N ARG A 21 10.95 -10.43 12.92
CA ARG A 21 10.98 -11.07 11.60
C ARG A 21 11.42 -10.11 10.49
N SER A 22 10.89 -8.90 10.48
CA SER A 22 11.24 -7.90 9.45
C SER A 22 12.74 -7.56 9.51
N LYS A 23 13.33 -7.49 10.71
CA LYS A 23 14.77 -7.29 10.89
C LYS A 23 15.58 -8.47 10.32
N ILE A 24 15.19 -9.72 10.61
CA ILE A 24 15.84 -10.92 10.08
C ILE A 24 15.80 -10.91 8.55
N VAL A 25 14.62 -10.69 7.96
CA VAL A 25 14.44 -10.64 6.50
C VAL A 25 15.28 -9.51 5.89
N GLN A 26 15.26 -8.32 6.47
CA GLN A 26 16.05 -7.18 5.98
C GLN A 26 17.56 -7.46 6.05
N GLN A 27 18.04 -8.09 7.12
CA GLN A 27 19.44 -8.45 7.27
C GLN A 27 19.89 -9.47 6.23
N VAL A 28 19.11 -10.53 6.01
CA VAL A 28 19.39 -11.54 4.97
C VAL A 28 19.40 -10.89 3.60
N LEU A 29 18.36 -10.12 3.24
CA LEU A 29 18.29 -9.44 1.94
C LEU A 29 19.44 -8.46 1.74
N ARG A 30 19.85 -7.72 2.79
CA ARG A 30 21.02 -6.84 2.74
C ARG A 30 22.28 -7.64 2.44
N THR A 31 22.54 -8.73 3.18
CA THR A 31 23.71 -9.59 2.94
C THR A 31 23.70 -10.17 1.53
N LEU A 32 22.57 -10.65 1.04
CA LEU A 32 22.43 -11.16 -0.34
C LEU A 32 22.77 -10.06 -1.35
N HIS A 33 22.25 -8.84 -1.15
CA HIS A 33 22.46 -7.71 -2.05
C HIS A 33 23.84 -7.05 -1.97
N THR A 34 24.56 -7.14 -0.85
CA THR A 34 25.85 -6.44 -0.69
C THR A 34 27.06 -7.36 -0.73
N LYS A 35 26.89 -8.66 -0.41
CA LYS A 35 28.01 -9.61 -0.33
C LYS A 35 27.90 -10.78 -1.29
N VAL A 36 26.69 -11.24 -1.61
CA VAL A 36 26.49 -12.45 -2.44
C VAL A 36 26.28 -12.10 -3.92
N MET A 37 25.41 -11.14 -4.21
CA MET A 37 25.12 -10.73 -5.58
C MET A 37 24.99 -9.19 -5.69
N PRO A 38 26.11 -8.45 -5.56
CA PRO A 38 26.09 -6.98 -5.56
C PRO A 38 25.67 -6.41 -6.92
N ARG A 39 24.70 -5.48 -6.93
CA ARG A 39 24.23 -4.85 -8.18
C ARG A 39 25.31 -4.06 -8.91
N ALA A 40 26.20 -3.43 -8.15
CA ALA A 40 27.25 -2.58 -8.70
C ALA A 40 28.38 -3.36 -9.37
N GLU A 41 28.54 -4.65 -9.02
CA GLU A 41 29.65 -5.51 -9.42
C GLU A 41 29.12 -6.78 -10.11
N PRO A 42 28.59 -6.68 -11.36
CA PRO A 42 28.27 -7.86 -12.14
C PRO A 42 29.53 -8.70 -12.37
N MET A 43 29.40 -10.02 -12.23
CA MET A 43 30.47 -10.96 -12.52
C MET A 43 29.96 -12.10 -13.39
N ASP A 44 30.90 -12.94 -13.84
CA ASP A 44 30.55 -14.18 -14.52
C ASP A 44 29.67 -15.06 -13.62
N ILE A 45 28.57 -15.58 -14.18
CA ILE A 45 27.58 -16.30 -13.39
C ILE A 45 28.04 -17.70 -12.97
N ASP A 46 28.92 -18.33 -13.75
CA ASP A 46 29.47 -19.64 -13.43
C ASP A 46 30.50 -19.49 -12.29
N LEU A 47 31.31 -18.43 -12.34
CA LEU A 47 32.21 -18.07 -11.25
C LEU A 47 31.43 -17.71 -9.98
N TRP A 48 30.33 -16.96 -10.08
CA TRP A 48 29.46 -16.65 -8.96
C TRP A 48 28.88 -17.91 -8.30
N GLU A 49 28.41 -18.87 -9.09
CA GLU A 49 27.82 -20.14 -8.63
C GLU A 49 28.86 -20.99 -7.88
N GLN A 50 30.12 -20.95 -8.30
CA GLN A 50 31.21 -21.70 -7.66
C GLN A 50 31.76 -21.01 -6.40
N THR A 51 31.61 -19.68 -6.27
CA THR A 51 32.26 -18.91 -5.21
C THR A 51 31.24 -18.34 -4.22
N LEU A 52 30.53 -17.27 -4.58
CA LEU A 52 29.68 -16.50 -3.67
C LEU A 52 28.37 -17.21 -3.32
N ALA A 53 27.86 -18.04 -4.23
CA ALA A 53 26.59 -18.73 -4.03
C ALA A 53 26.58 -19.73 -2.85
N GLN A 54 27.74 -20.27 -2.46
CA GLN A 54 27.85 -21.24 -1.37
C GLN A 54 27.33 -20.69 -0.03
N GLY A 55 27.40 -19.37 0.17
CA GLY A 55 26.91 -18.71 1.37
C GLY A 55 25.37 -18.60 1.47
N ILE A 56 24.62 -18.88 0.39
CA ILE A 56 23.16 -18.70 0.35
C ILE A 56 22.44 -19.67 1.29
N VAL A 57 22.77 -20.96 1.18
CA VAL A 57 22.10 -22.03 1.96
C VAL A 57 22.26 -21.82 3.46
N PRO A 58 23.48 -21.70 4.04
CA PRO A 58 23.62 -21.51 5.48
C PRO A 58 22.96 -20.22 5.97
N LEU A 59 23.04 -19.13 5.21
CA LEU A 59 22.42 -17.85 5.56
C LEU A 59 20.89 -17.96 5.64
N ILE A 60 20.24 -18.62 4.67
CA ILE A 60 18.78 -18.79 4.68
C ILE A 60 18.37 -19.78 5.76
N THR A 61 19.07 -20.91 5.91
CA THR A 61 18.79 -21.92 6.96
C THR A 61 18.82 -21.32 8.36
N GLU A 62 19.87 -20.56 8.69
CA GLU A 62 19.99 -19.87 9.99
C GLU A 62 18.82 -18.90 10.22
N ALA A 63 18.49 -18.10 9.21
CA ALA A 63 17.40 -17.15 9.29
C ALA A 63 16.01 -17.81 9.34
N GLN A 64 15.83 -18.98 8.72
CA GLN A 64 14.61 -19.79 8.85
C GLN A 64 14.43 -20.28 10.27
N ALA A 65 15.47 -20.88 10.87
CA ALA A 65 15.43 -21.34 12.26
C ALA A 65 15.18 -20.18 13.23
N ALA A 66 15.84 -19.03 13.04
CA ALA A 66 15.64 -17.83 13.84
C ALA A 66 14.19 -17.30 13.72
N ASN A 67 13.63 -17.26 12.51
CA ASN A 67 12.24 -16.85 12.31
C ASN A 67 11.23 -17.80 12.96
N ALA A 68 11.46 -19.11 12.90
CA ALA A 68 10.61 -20.11 13.54
C ALA A 68 10.65 -20.00 15.07
N ALA A 69 11.83 -19.74 15.65
CA ALA A 69 12.01 -19.59 17.09
C ALA A 69 11.22 -18.40 17.69
N LEU A 70 10.95 -17.35 16.89
CA LEU A 70 10.13 -16.21 17.33
C LEU A 70 8.68 -16.60 17.60
N VAL A 71 8.15 -17.61 16.91
CA VAL A 71 6.71 -17.93 16.91
C VAL A 71 6.23 -18.35 18.29
N ASP A 72 6.93 -19.26 18.96
CA ASP A 72 6.41 -19.85 20.19
C ASP A 72 6.28 -18.82 21.33
N LYS A 73 7.31 -17.98 21.49
CA LYS A 73 7.32 -16.86 22.46
C LYS A 73 6.20 -15.87 22.17
N THR A 74 6.09 -15.43 20.93
CA THR A 74 5.19 -14.34 20.56
C THR A 74 3.73 -14.78 20.52
N MET A 75 3.47 -16.01 20.10
CA MET A 75 2.12 -16.58 20.12
C MET A 75 1.56 -16.70 21.55
N ASN A 76 2.39 -17.08 22.52
CA ASN A 76 1.97 -17.06 23.93
C ASN A 76 1.59 -15.65 24.39
N LEU A 77 2.39 -14.62 24.05
CA LEU A 77 2.06 -13.23 24.35
C LEU A 77 0.74 -12.80 23.69
N GLU A 78 0.55 -13.15 22.42
CA GLU A 78 -0.69 -12.85 21.68
C GLU A 78 -1.91 -13.48 22.34
N LEU A 79 -1.82 -14.75 22.71
CA LEU A 79 -2.90 -15.50 23.34
C LEU A 79 -3.20 -14.99 24.75
N MET A 80 -2.18 -14.73 25.58
CA MET A 80 -2.33 -14.14 26.91
C MET A 80 -2.99 -12.76 26.85
N ALA A 81 -2.57 -11.90 25.91
CA ALA A 81 -3.17 -10.59 25.68
C ALA A 81 -4.65 -10.68 25.28
N ASN A 82 -5.06 -11.81 24.69
CA ASN A 82 -6.45 -12.12 24.33
C ASN A 82 -7.18 -12.99 25.37
N GLY A 83 -6.61 -13.19 26.56
CA GLY A 83 -7.26 -13.88 27.68
C GLY A 83 -7.21 -15.40 27.63
N TRP A 84 -6.35 -15.99 26.79
CA TRP A 84 -6.04 -17.42 26.84
C TRP A 84 -5.17 -17.72 28.06
N GLN A 85 -5.49 -18.79 28.79
CA GLN A 85 -4.83 -19.16 30.05
C GLN A 85 -4.40 -20.63 30.12
N ASP A 86 -4.48 -21.37 29.01
CA ASP A 86 -4.06 -22.77 28.97
C ASP A 86 -2.53 -22.89 28.75
N THR A 87 -2.00 -24.11 28.84
CA THR A 87 -0.59 -24.42 28.56
C THR A 87 -0.49 -25.15 27.22
N PRO A 88 0.55 -24.88 26.39
CA PRO A 88 0.77 -25.65 25.17
C PRO A 88 0.98 -27.15 25.45
N ILE A 89 0.49 -28.03 24.56
CA ILE A 89 0.64 -29.49 24.65
C ILE A 89 1.96 -30.00 24.03
N GLY A 90 2.85 -29.10 23.59
CA GLY A 90 4.11 -29.42 22.95
C GLY A 90 5.01 -28.21 22.79
N VAL A 91 6.22 -28.44 22.28
CA VAL A 91 7.23 -27.41 22.03
C VAL A 91 7.63 -27.42 20.56
N LEU A 92 7.75 -26.23 19.97
CA LEU A 92 8.19 -26.06 18.58
C LEU A 92 9.68 -26.39 18.48
N ASN A 93 10.09 -27.23 17.52
CA ASN A 93 11.50 -27.38 17.14
C ASN A 93 11.82 -26.44 15.96
N PRO A 94 12.48 -25.29 16.16
CA PRO A 94 12.71 -24.31 15.10
C PRO A 94 13.57 -24.84 13.95
N GLN A 95 14.50 -25.74 14.25
CA GLN A 95 15.41 -26.33 13.25
C GLN A 95 14.66 -27.22 12.26
N GLY A 96 13.49 -27.77 12.65
CA GLY A 96 12.64 -28.57 11.77
C GLY A 96 11.98 -27.77 10.64
N PHE A 97 12.05 -26.43 10.66
CA PHE A 97 11.46 -25.55 9.63
C PHE A 97 12.53 -24.90 8.72
N ALA A 98 13.78 -25.30 8.85
CA ALA A 98 14.91 -24.77 8.09
C ALA A 98 15.38 -25.77 7.02
N GLY A 99 16.04 -25.28 5.98
CA GLY A 99 16.65 -26.12 4.93
C GLY A 99 15.77 -26.39 3.71
N PHE A 100 14.53 -25.87 3.69
CA PHE A 100 13.60 -26.10 2.59
C PHE A 100 12.96 -24.82 2.08
N THR A 101 12.66 -24.80 0.79
CA THR A 101 11.78 -23.81 0.16
C THR A 101 10.31 -24.10 0.53
N PRO A 102 9.39 -23.15 0.27
CA PRO A 102 7.97 -23.34 0.62
C PRO A 102 7.28 -24.50 -0.08
N ASP A 103 7.77 -24.90 -1.25
CA ASP A 103 7.22 -26.01 -2.04
C ASP A 103 7.80 -27.37 -1.60
N GLY A 104 8.72 -27.37 -0.63
CA GLY A 104 9.35 -28.57 -0.08
C GLY A 104 10.70 -28.92 -0.73
N ASP A 105 11.15 -28.16 -1.73
CA ASP A 105 12.45 -28.39 -2.36
C ASP A 105 13.61 -27.96 -1.45
N PRO A 106 14.77 -28.65 -1.49
CA PRO A 106 15.97 -28.24 -0.76
C PRO A 106 16.50 -26.85 -1.19
N LEU A 107 17.07 -26.08 -0.25
CA LEU A 107 17.59 -24.74 -0.54
C LEU A 107 18.78 -24.73 -1.53
N GLU A 108 19.46 -25.86 -1.70
CA GLU A 108 20.58 -26.07 -2.63
C GLU A 108 20.17 -25.83 -4.09
N MET A 109 18.88 -25.85 -4.40
CA MET A 109 18.37 -25.53 -5.73
C MET A 109 18.36 -24.03 -6.02
N ILE A 110 18.39 -23.16 -5.01
CA ILE A 110 18.29 -21.70 -5.17
C ILE A 110 19.44 -21.14 -6.02
N PRO A 111 20.72 -21.42 -5.72
CA PRO A 111 21.83 -20.95 -6.55
C PRO A 111 21.69 -21.35 -8.02
N ARG A 112 21.37 -22.62 -8.27
CA ARG A 112 21.22 -23.18 -9.61
C ARG A 112 20.09 -22.48 -10.38
N ALA A 113 18.96 -22.23 -9.72
CA ALA A 113 17.83 -21.53 -10.31
C ALA A 113 18.18 -20.08 -10.68
N VAL A 114 18.92 -19.38 -9.81
CA VAL A 114 19.38 -18.00 -10.07
C VAL A 114 20.38 -17.97 -11.22
N ALA A 115 21.38 -18.86 -11.22
CA ALA A 115 22.36 -18.95 -12.29
C ALA A 115 21.70 -19.26 -13.63
N LYS A 116 20.79 -20.24 -13.66
CA LYS A 116 20.00 -20.58 -14.84
C LYS A 116 19.21 -19.37 -15.36
N HIS A 117 18.53 -18.63 -14.48
CA HIS A 117 17.76 -17.44 -14.86
C HIS A 117 18.64 -16.37 -15.53
N VAL A 118 19.85 -16.12 -15.00
CA VAL A 118 20.79 -15.18 -15.61
C VAL A 118 21.26 -15.69 -16.98
N ARG A 119 21.63 -16.97 -17.11
CA ARG A 119 22.02 -17.59 -18.38
C ARG A 119 20.90 -17.49 -19.43
N GLU A 120 19.66 -17.80 -19.05
CA GLU A 120 18.48 -17.69 -19.92
C GLU A 120 18.28 -16.25 -20.42
N ARG A 121 18.52 -15.23 -19.59
CA ARG A 121 18.44 -13.82 -20.04
C ARG A 121 19.56 -13.43 -20.98
N LEU A 122 20.77 -13.96 -20.78
CA LEU A 122 21.92 -13.69 -21.64
C LEU A 122 21.78 -14.36 -23.00
N ALA A 123 21.23 -15.58 -23.04
CA ALA A 123 20.97 -16.35 -24.26
C ALA A 123 19.98 -15.69 -25.23
N LEU A 124 19.32 -14.59 -24.83
CA LEU A 124 18.51 -13.76 -25.72
C LEU A 124 19.34 -12.94 -26.72
N TYR A 125 20.67 -12.92 -26.54
CA TYR A 125 21.60 -12.15 -27.35
C TYR A 125 22.75 -13.03 -27.81
N GLU A 126 23.11 -12.93 -29.09
CA GLU A 126 24.26 -13.63 -29.67
C GLU A 126 25.58 -13.13 -29.06
N GLU A 127 25.73 -11.81 -28.92
CA GLU A 127 26.81 -11.16 -28.19
C GLU A 127 26.23 -10.10 -27.22
N PRO A 128 26.09 -10.41 -25.92
CA PRO A 128 25.55 -9.45 -24.97
C PRO A 128 26.46 -8.23 -24.80
N SER A 129 25.88 -7.04 -24.77
CA SER A 129 26.56 -5.81 -24.34
C SER A 129 26.79 -5.78 -22.82
N VAL A 130 27.64 -4.86 -22.36
CA VAL A 130 27.86 -4.61 -20.91
C VAL A 130 26.55 -4.27 -20.19
N GLN A 131 25.68 -3.47 -20.83
CA GLN A 131 24.40 -3.10 -20.25
C GLN A 131 23.45 -4.30 -20.12
N GLN A 132 23.38 -5.16 -21.13
CA GLN A 132 22.56 -6.38 -21.09
C GLN A 132 23.07 -7.38 -20.05
N ARG A 133 24.40 -7.53 -19.91
CA ARG A 133 24.99 -8.32 -18.82
C ARG A 133 24.59 -7.81 -17.44
N ARG A 134 24.67 -6.49 -17.21
CA ARG A 134 24.22 -5.88 -15.95
C ARG A 134 22.72 -6.11 -15.71
N GLN A 135 21.88 -5.98 -16.74
CA GLN A 135 20.44 -6.21 -16.61
C GLN A 135 20.10 -7.67 -16.27
N ALA A 136 20.78 -8.63 -16.90
CA ALA A 136 20.63 -10.05 -16.58
C ALA A 136 21.03 -10.33 -15.13
N TRP A 137 22.19 -9.81 -14.70
CA TRP A 137 22.67 -9.89 -13.33
C TRP A 137 21.69 -9.30 -12.32
N GLU A 138 21.22 -8.08 -12.53
CA GLU A 138 20.21 -7.45 -11.68
C GLU A 138 18.91 -8.25 -11.62
N SER A 139 18.52 -8.89 -12.73
CA SER A 139 17.36 -9.76 -12.75
C SER A 139 17.55 -11.03 -11.92
N GLY A 140 18.76 -11.62 -11.92
CA GLY A 140 19.11 -12.73 -11.05
C GLY A 140 19.06 -12.33 -9.58
N GLY A 141 19.61 -11.16 -9.23
CA GLY A 141 19.54 -10.64 -7.85
C GLY A 141 18.10 -10.41 -7.38
N LYS A 142 17.22 -9.92 -8.26
CA LYS A 142 15.77 -9.78 -7.96
C LYS A 142 15.11 -11.13 -7.72
N LEU A 143 15.44 -12.16 -8.51
CA LEU A 143 14.93 -13.52 -8.31
C LEU A 143 15.40 -14.08 -6.96
N LEU A 144 16.70 -13.99 -6.67
CA LEU A 144 17.29 -14.44 -5.41
C LEU A 144 16.62 -13.79 -4.19
N ALA A 145 16.45 -12.46 -4.21
CA ALA A 145 15.76 -11.73 -3.16
C ALA A 145 14.30 -12.19 -2.99
N THR A 146 13.60 -12.45 -4.10
CA THR A 146 12.20 -12.90 -4.08
C THR A 146 12.07 -14.29 -3.48
N ILE A 147 12.95 -15.23 -3.87
CA ILE A 147 12.95 -16.60 -3.34
C ILE A 147 13.29 -16.57 -1.84
N ALA A 148 14.36 -15.89 -1.46
CA ALA A 148 14.81 -15.80 -0.07
C ALA A 148 13.73 -15.18 0.84
N GLN A 149 13.14 -14.04 0.42
CA GLN A 149 12.06 -13.41 1.16
C GLN A 149 10.86 -14.35 1.30
N THR A 150 10.50 -15.07 0.24
CA THR A 150 9.35 -15.98 0.24
C THR A 150 9.61 -17.17 1.18
N ALA A 151 10.78 -17.80 1.09
CA ALA A 151 11.19 -18.89 1.97
C ALA A 151 11.15 -18.49 3.46
N LEU A 152 11.71 -17.34 3.82
CA LEU A 152 11.75 -16.86 5.21
C LEU A 152 10.38 -16.58 5.80
N ILE A 153 9.49 -15.94 5.03
CA ILE A 153 8.15 -15.64 5.52
C ILE A 153 7.30 -16.93 5.59
N ASP A 154 7.51 -17.90 4.68
CA ASP A 154 6.78 -19.19 4.63
C ASP A 154 7.14 -20.10 5.79
N THR A 155 8.42 -20.17 6.15
CA THR A 155 8.89 -20.83 7.37
C THR A 155 8.09 -20.37 8.59
N GLN A 156 7.92 -19.06 8.76
CA GLN A 156 7.19 -18.55 9.91
C GLN A 156 5.69 -18.92 9.88
N ARG A 157 5.06 -18.90 8.70
CA ARG A 157 3.66 -19.32 8.54
C ARG A 157 3.46 -20.79 8.92
N MET A 158 4.36 -21.66 8.48
CA MET A 158 4.33 -23.08 8.80
C MET A 158 4.56 -23.32 10.29
N ALA A 159 5.54 -22.62 10.87
CA ALA A 159 5.80 -22.65 12.31
C ALA A 159 4.57 -22.22 13.12
N LYS A 160 3.83 -21.19 12.68
CA LYS A 160 2.56 -20.78 13.31
C LYS A 160 1.48 -21.84 13.25
N SER A 161 1.29 -22.50 12.10
CA SER A 161 0.32 -23.60 12.01
C SER A 161 0.62 -24.74 13.00
N VAL A 162 1.89 -25.09 13.19
CA VAL A 162 2.28 -26.10 14.20
C VAL A 162 2.14 -25.54 15.61
N ALA A 163 2.51 -24.28 15.85
CA ALA A 163 2.36 -23.63 17.15
C ALA A 163 0.90 -23.51 17.60
N GLU A 164 -0.03 -23.31 16.66
CA GLU A 164 -1.47 -23.35 16.88
C GLU A 164 -1.99 -24.76 17.14
N LEU A 165 -1.49 -25.78 16.42
CA LEU A 165 -1.81 -27.18 16.73
C LEU A 165 -1.44 -27.56 18.17
N MET A 166 -0.30 -27.06 18.67
CA MET A 166 0.14 -27.27 20.05
C MET A 166 -0.71 -26.50 21.09
N ARG A 167 -1.65 -25.67 20.65
CA ARG A 167 -2.50 -24.83 21.52
C ARG A 167 -3.96 -25.03 21.08
N PRO A 168 -4.59 -26.15 21.49
CA PRO A 168 -5.98 -26.42 21.12
C PRO A 168 -6.89 -25.28 21.60
N LYS A 169 -8.04 -25.11 20.94
CA LYS A 169 -8.96 -23.99 21.16
C LYS A 169 -8.34 -22.63 20.85
N THR A 170 -7.54 -22.56 19.80
CA THR A 170 -7.05 -21.30 19.25
C THR A 170 -7.38 -21.19 17.76
N LEU A 171 -7.55 -19.95 17.32
CA LEU A 171 -7.77 -19.55 15.94
C LEU A 171 -6.74 -18.48 15.60
N TYR A 172 -6.65 -18.13 14.32
CA TYR A 172 -5.92 -16.93 13.91
C TYR A 172 -6.83 -15.91 13.27
N VAL A 173 -6.44 -14.64 13.38
CA VAL A 173 -7.00 -13.53 12.61
C VAL A 173 -5.94 -12.98 11.68
N ARG A 174 -6.30 -12.87 10.39
CA ARG A 174 -5.39 -12.33 9.37
C ARG A 174 -5.19 -10.83 9.56
N LYS A 175 -3.96 -10.36 9.52
CA LYS A 175 -3.60 -8.94 9.62
C LYS A 175 -2.76 -8.51 8.43
N ALA A 176 -3.27 -7.51 7.72
CA ALA A 176 -2.54 -6.87 6.63
C ALA A 176 -1.50 -5.88 7.16
N ASN A 177 -0.29 -5.91 6.58
CA ASN A 177 0.64 -4.79 6.69
C ASN A 177 0.41 -3.88 5.47
N VAL A 178 -0.21 -2.72 5.68
CA VAL A 178 -0.53 -1.80 4.58
C VAL A 178 0.69 -0.96 4.19
N PRO A 179 0.85 -0.59 2.90
CA PRO A 179 0.04 -1.03 1.76
C PRO A 179 0.24 -2.52 1.44
N CYS A 180 -0.84 -3.24 1.15
CA CYS A 180 -0.83 -4.67 0.85
C CYS A 180 -1.56 -4.95 -0.46
N TRP A 181 -1.34 -6.13 -1.04
CA TRP A 181 -2.02 -6.52 -2.27
C TRP A 181 -3.50 -6.81 -2.04
N ALA A 182 -4.30 -6.68 -3.09
CA ALA A 182 -5.76 -6.82 -3.03
C ALA A 182 -6.24 -8.11 -2.38
N ARG A 183 -5.55 -9.25 -2.62
CA ARG A 183 -5.90 -10.54 -2.01
C ARG A 183 -5.71 -10.54 -0.49
N CYS A 184 -4.67 -9.87 0.01
CA CYS A 184 -4.43 -9.73 1.44
C CYS A 184 -5.48 -8.81 2.07
N ALA A 185 -5.79 -7.70 1.41
CA ALA A 185 -6.79 -6.74 1.87
C ALA A 185 -8.17 -7.40 2.08
N ILE A 186 -8.67 -8.19 1.12
CA ILE A 186 -9.99 -8.84 1.25
C ILE A 186 -10.01 -10.00 2.26
N LEU A 187 -8.84 -10.45 2.73
CA LEU A 187 -8.70 -11.57 3.67
C LEU A 187 -8.36 -11.10 5.10
N ALA A 188 -7.90 -9.85 5.27
CA ALA A 188 -7.63 -9.27 6.56
C ALA A 188 -8.90 -9.22 7.44
N GLY A 189 -8.74 -9.42 8.74
CA GLY A 189 -9.85 -9.52 9.71
C GLY A 189 -10.58 -10.87 9.72
N LYS A 190 -10.43 -11.71 8.68
CA LYS A 190 -11.06 -13.03 8.67
C LYS A 190 -10.37 -13.99 9.64
N ARG A 191 -11.19 -14.73 10.38
CA ARG A 191 -10.77 -15.84 11.24
C ARG A 191 -10.43 -17.05 10.37
N GLY A 192 -9.41 -17.80 10.78
CA GLY A 192 -9.04 -19.07 10.19
C GLY A 192 -8.61 -20.06 11.26
N TYR A 193 -8.64 -21.33 10.88
CA TYR A 193 -8.17 -22.45 11.67
C TYR A 193 -6.76 -22.84 11.25
N TRP A 194 -5.99 -23.36 12.20
CA TRP A 194 -4.58 -23.72 12.06
C TRP A 194 -4.29 -24.73 10.94
N ASP A 195 -5.27 -25.58 10.63
CA ASP A 195 -5.24 -26.59 9.56
C ASP A 195 -5.23 -25.97 8.15
N LYS A 196 -5.57 -24.67 8.03
CA LYS A 196 -5.65 -23.94 6.77
C LYS A 196 -4.79 -22.68 6.83
N PRO A 197 -3.46 -22.83 6.67
CA PRO A 197 -2.55 -21.68 6.64
C PRO A 197 -2.94 -20.69 5.52
N PHE A 198 -2.69 -19.41 5.79
CA PHE A 198 -2.96 -18.33 4.85
C PHE A 198 -2.15 -18.49 3.55
N LYS A 199 -2.84 -18.72 2.42
CA LYS A 199 -2.23 -18.64 1.09
C LYS A 199 -1.85 -17.20 0.78
N ARG A 200 -0.56 -16.94 0.55
CA ARG A 200 -0.05 -15.64 0.10
C ARG A 200 0.70 -15.75 -1.22
N HIS A 201 0.86 -14.61 -1.87
CA HIS A 201 1.67 -14.48 -3.07
C HIS A 201 3.11 -14.08 -2.67
N PRO A 202 4.11 -14.23 -3.57
CA PRO A 202 5.48 -13.80 -3.32
C PRO A 202 5.55 -12.32 -2.88
N GLY A 203 6.50 -12.01 -1.99
CA GLY A 203 6.72 -10.65 -1.47
C GLY A 203 5.66 -10.12 -0.49
N CYS A 204 4.69 -10.94 -0.07
CA CYS A 204 3.71 -10.58 0.96
C CYS A 204 4.31 -10.67 2.37
N ASP A 205 4.19 -9.62 3.17
CA ASP A 205 4.65 -9.53 4.56
C ASP A 205 3.49 -9.46 5.58
N CYS A 206 2.26 -9.71 5.13
CA CYS A 206 1.08 -9.81 6.01
C CYS A 206 1.24 -10.97 6.99
N THR A 207 0.66 -10.84 8.18
CA THR A 207 0.82 -11.79 9.29
C THR A 207 -0.54 -12.31 9.78
N GLN A 208 -0.50 -13.23 10.74
CA GLN A 208 -1.67 -13.71 11.47
C GLN A 208 -1.43 -13.56 12.96
N ILE A 209 -2.49 -13.28 13.71
CA ILE A 209 -2.47 -13.13 15.17
C ILE A 209 -3.31 -14.24 15.78
N ALA A 210 -2.75 -14.94 16.75
CA ALA A 210 -3.44 -15.98 17.49
C ALA A 210 -4.49 -15.40 18.45
N VAL A 211 -5.65 -16.05 18.53
CA VAL A 211 -6.77 -15.68 19.40
C VAL A 211 -7.45 -16.93 19.97
N PRO A 212 -8.04 -16.90 21.18
CA PRO A 212 -8.78 -18.04 21.73
C PRO A 212 -10.06 -18.37 20.94
N GLU A 213 -10.33 -19.65 20.76
CA GLU A 213 -11.60 -20.20 20.25
C GLU A 213 -12.67 -20.10 21.36
N GLY A 214 -13.82 -19.47 21.07
CA GLY A 214 -14.92 -19.30 22.02
C GLY A 214 -15.18 -17.88 22.52
N THR A 215 -14.31 -16.91 22.18
CA THR A 215 -14.66 -15.49 22.34
C THR A 215 -15.70 -15.12 21.28
N GLY A 216 -16.98 -15.06 21.69
CA GLY A 216 -18.07 -14.53 20.85
C GLY A 216 -17.84 -13.06 20.45
N ALA A 217 -17.00 -12.35 21.21
CA ALA A 217 -16.52 -11.03 20.84
C ALA A 217 -15.47 -11.14 19.71
N PRO A 218 -15.50 -10.26 18.69
CA PRO A 218 -14.31 -10.04 17.87
C PRO A 218 -13.13 -9.79 18.82
N PRO A 219 -11.92 -10.33 18.52
CA PRO A 219 -10.75 -10.00 19.34
C PRO A 219 -10.69 -8.48 19.50
N LYS A 220 -10.16 -7.98 20.64
CA LYS A 220 -9.91 -6.55 20.90
C LYS A 220 -8.80 -6.01 19.99
N THR A 221 -8.90 -6.35 18.72
CA THR A 221 -8.03 -5.93 17.66
C THR A 221 -8.88 -5.07 16.74
N PRO A 222 -8.28 -4.05 16.17
CA PRO A 222 -9.00 -3.24 15.24
C PRO A 222 -9.52 -3.96 13.99
N GLU A 223 -10.75 -3.65 13.58
CA GLU A 223 -11.47 -4.29 12.47
C GLU A 223 -11.03 -3.75 11.12
N PHE A 224 -10.26 -4.51 10.34
CA PHE A 224 -9.83 -4.10 9.00
C PHE A 224 -11.02 -3.90 8.05
N SER A 225 -11.22 -2.67 7.58
CA SER A 225 -12.16 -2.37 6.49
C SER A 225 -11.41 -2.30 5.17
N VAL A 226 -11.73 -3.22 4.26
CA VAL A 226 -11.21 -3.18 2.88
C VAL A 226 -11.66 -1.93 2.14
N GLN A 227 -12.86 -1.42 2.45
CA GLN A 227 -13.37 -0.19 1.86
C GLN A 227 -12.54 1.00 2.33
N ALA A 228 -12.30 1.13 3.64
CA ALA A 228 -11.46 2.21 4.16
C ALA A 228 -10.01 2.12 3.64
N TYR A 229 -9.48 0.91 3.44
CA TYR A 229 -8.19 0.74 2.77
C TYR A 229 -8.23 1.24 1.32
N TRP A 230 -9.23 0.85 0.54
CA TRP A 230 -9.42 1.35 -0.83
C TRP A 230 -9.54 2.87 -0.90
N ASP A 231 -10.33 3.48 -0.01
CA ASP A 231 -10.55 4.92 0.07
C ASP A 231 -9.26 5.66 0.48
N SER A 232 -8.36 5.00 1.20
CA SER A 232 -7.06 5.57 1.60
C SER A 232 -6.00 5.57 0.49
N LEU A 233 -6.23 4.84 -0.61
CA LEU A 233 -5.28 4.72 -1.72
C LEU A 233 -5.50 5.82 -2.76
N SER A 234 -4.41 6.39 -3.29
CA SER A 234 -4.46 7.24 -4.48
C SER A 234 -5.04 6.48 -5.67
N ALA A 235 -5.53 7.18 -6.70
CA ALA A 235 -6.03 6.53 -7.92
C ALA A 235 -4.97 5.61 -8.56
N ARG A 236 -3.70 6.02 -8.54
CA ARG A 236 -2.58 5.20 -9.01
C ARG A 236 -2.36 3.97 -8.14
N ASP A 237 -2.40 4.11 -6.82
CA ASP A 237 -2.20 2.98 -5.90
C ASP A 237 -3.36 2.00 -5.93
N GLN A 238 -4.59 2.47 -6.12
CA GLN A 238 -5.75 1.63 -6.40
C GLN A 238 -5.50 0.75 -7.62
N GLU A 239 -4.99 1.32 -8.72
CA GLU A 239 -4.68 0.57 -9.94
C GLU A 239 -3.49 -0.38 -9.77
N LYS A 240 -2.49 0.02 -8.98
CA LYS A 240 -1.34 -0.83 -8.65
C LYS A 240 -1.75 -2.04 -7.81
N VAL A 241 -2.60 -1.84 -6.81
CA VAL A 241 -3.02 -2.87 -5.84
C VAL A 241 -4.09 -3.78 -6.43
N PHE A 242 -5.12 -3.21 -7.06
CA PHE A 242 -6.30 -3.94 -7.56
C PHE A 242 -6.25 -4.25 -9.06
N GLY A 243 -5.25 -3.71 -9.78
CA GLY A 243 -5.15 -3.75 -11.23
C GLY A 243 -6.04 -2.70 -11.89
N LYS A 244 -5.66 -2.17 -13.06
CA LYS A 244 -6.41 -1.11 -13.78
C LYS A 244 -7.90 -1.44 -13.94
N ALA A 245 -8.19 -2.62 -14.47
CA ALA A 245 -9.57 -3.05 -14.68
C ALA A 245 -10.34 -3.26 -13.37
N GLY A 246 -9.66 -3.81 -12.35
CA GLY A 246 -10.25 -4.00 -11.02
C GLY A 246 -10.58 -2.67 -10.36
N ALA A 247 -9.67 -1.71 -10.44
CA ALA A 247 -9.87 -0.36 -9.92
C ALA A 247 -11.01 0.36 -10.64
N ALA A 248 -11.08 0.30 -11.97
CA ALA A 248 -12.19 0.88 -12.73
C ALA A 248 -13.56 0.28 -12.35
N ALA A 249 -13.62 -1.04 -12.11
CA ALA A 249 -14.84 -1.70 -11.66
C ALA A 249 -15.24 -1.28 -10.24
N ILE A 250 -14.29 -1.24 -9.29
CA ILE A 250 -14.55 -0.82 -7.91
C ILE A 250 -15.01 0.64 -7.87
N ARG A 251 -14.36 1.54 -8.63
CA ARG A 251 -14.81 2.93 -8.81
C ARG A 251 -16.26 2.98 -9.30
N SER A 252 -16.67 2.03 -10.13
CA SER A 252 -18.05 1.94 -10.65
C SER A 252 -19.03 1.25 -9.70
N GLY A 253 -18.65 1.05 -8.43
CA GLY A 253 -19.48 0.49 -7.37
C GLY A 253 -19.50 -1.05 -7.31
N ALA A 254 -18.58 -1.71 -8.01
CA ALA A 254 -18.41 -3.14 -7.85
C ALA A 254 -17.87 -3.49 -6.45
N ASP A 255 -18.39 -4.58 -5.88
CA ASP A 255 -17.93 -5.13 -4.61
C ASP A 255 -16.46 -5.57 -4.71
N ILE A 256 -15.60 -5.02 -3.84
CA ILE A 256 -14.16 -5.26 -3.84
C ILE A 256 -13.84 -6.76 -3.72
N ASN A 257 -14.58 -7.51 -2.89
CA ASN A 257 -14.37 -8.96 -2.75
C ASN A 257 -14.71 -9.70 -4.05
N GLN A 258 -15.78 -9.32 -4.74
CA GLN A 258 -16.18 -9.94 -6.01
C GLN A 258 -15.13 -9.69 -7.10
N VAL A 259 -14.67 -8.45 -7.22
CA VAL A 259 -13.64 -8.07 -8.20
C VAL A 259 -12.36 -8.87 -7.96
N VAL A 260 -11.85 -8.88 -6.72
CA VAL A 260 -10.59 -9.56 -6.39
C VAL A 260 -10.70 -11.08 -6.53
N ASN A 261 -11.78 -11.70 -6.06
CA ASN A 261 -11.95 -13.16 -6.16
C ASN A 261 -12.13 -13.62 -7.61
N SER A 262 -12.78 -12.83 -8.46
CA SER A 262 -13.00 -13.20 -9.87
C SER A 262 -11.72 -13.45 -10.66
N ARG A 263 -10.61 -12.83 -10.25
CA ARG A 263 -9.26 -13.01 -10.83
C ARG A 263 -8.66 -14.39 -10.52
N SER A 264 -9.07 -15.05 -9.43
CA SER A 264 -8.48 -16.31 -8.97
C SER A 264 -8.92 -17.54 -9.77
N GLY A 265 -9.94 -17.42 -10.63
CA GLY A 265 -10.47 -18.51 -11.46
C GLY A 265 -10.32 -18.29 -12.96
N MET A 266 -9.44 -17.37 -13.37
CA MET A 266 -9.10 -17.18 -14.77
C MET A 266 -8.11 -18.28 -15.18
N SER A 267 -8.58 -19.27 -15.94
CA SER A 267 -7.72 -20.16 -16.70
C SER A 267 -7.17 -19.38 -17.89
N ALA A 268 -5.88 -19.07 -17.87
CA ALA A 268 -5.16 -18.20 -18.80
C ALA A 268 -5.50 -16.68 -18.71
N ALA A 269 -4.45 -15.86 -18.87
CA ALA A 269 -4.60 -14.42 -19.01
C ALA A 269 -5.39 -14.12 -20.30
N GLY A 270 -6.53 -13.42 -20.18
CA GLY A 270 -7.35 -13.03 -21.33
C GLY A 270 -8.65 -13.83 -21.53
N SER A 271 -9.00 -14.78 -20.64
CA SER A 271 -10.33 -15.40 -20.70
C SER A 271 -11.44 -14.36 -20.50
N ALA A 272 -12.37 -14.29 -21.46
CA ALA A 272 -13.54 -13.42 -21.40
C ALA A 272 -14.46 -13.76 -20.21
N PHE A 273 -14.40 -14.99 -19.69
CA PHE A 273 -15.26 -15.49 -18.62
C PHE A 273 -14.47 -15.98 -17.40
N THR A 274 -15.06 -15.82 -16.21
CA THR A 274 -14.55 -16.37 -14.94
C THR A 274 -15.37 -17.56 -14.47
N THR A 275 -14.69 -18.56 -13.91
CA THR A 275 -15.34 -19.72 -13.25
C THR A 275 -15.63 -19.46 -11.77
N VAL A 276 -15.15 -18.34 -11.20
CA VAL A 276 -15.37 -18.00 -9.80
C VAL A 276 -16.72 -17.31 -9.61
N GLY A 277 -17.49 -17.84 -8.67
CA GLY A 277 -18.85 -17.35 -8.41
C GLY A 277 -19.91 -17.94 -9.34
N THR A 278 -19.61 -19.01 -10.09
CA THR A 278 -20.58 -19.70 -10.96
C THR A 278 -21.04 -21.05 -10.39
N THR A 279 -20.57 -21.42 -9.18
CA THR A 279 -20.93 -22.68 -8.52
C THR A 279 -22.28 -22.58 -7.81
N GLN A 280 -22.95 -23.73 -7.61
CA GLN A 280 -24.28 -23.82 -7.00
C GLN A 280 -24.37 -23.37 -5.52
N ARG A 281 -23.22 -23.14 -4.88
CA ARG A 281 -23.12 -22.64 -3.50
C ARG A 281 -22.60 -21.20 -3.43
N SER A 282 -22.29 -20.59 -4.57
CA SER A 282 -21.72 -19.24 -4.60
C SER A 282 -22.76 -18.17 -4.30
N GLN A 283 -22.31 -17.11 -3.63
CA GLN A 283 -23.16 -15.94 -3.33
C GLN A 283 -23.64 -15.24 -4.62
N THR A 284 -22.84 -15.28 -5.69
CA THR A 284 -23.20 -14.68 -6.99
C THR A 284 -24.33 -15.45 -7.67
N MET A 285 -24.29 -16.79 -7.71
CA MET A 285 -25.42 -17.57 -8.26
C MET A 285 -26.68 -17.44 -7.41
N ARG A 286 -26.54 -17.35 -6.09
CA ARG A 286 -27.64 -17.02 -5.17
C ARG A 286 -28.27 -15.66 -5.47
N TYR A 287 -27.44 -14.65 -5.72
CA TYR A 287 -27.86 -13.32 -6.11
C TYR A 287 -28.68 -13.34 -7.40
N TYR A 288 -28.20 -14.02 -8.45
CA TYR A 288 -28.94 -14.15 -9.72
C TYR A 288 -30.33 -14.74 -9.57
N TYR A 289 -30.47 -15.75 -8.70
CA TYR A 289 -31.74 -16.44 -8.49
C TYR A 289 -32.60 -15.85 -7.37
N GLY A 290 -32.20 -14.70 -6.79
CA GLY A 290 -32.92 -14.09 -5.68
C GLY A 290 -33.01 -14.99 -4.43
N LYS A 291 -32.05 -15.92 -4.26
CA LYS A 291 -32.03 -16.90 -3.15
C LYS A 291 -30.91 -16.56 -2.16
N PRO A 292 -31.14 -15.71 -1.14
CA PRO A 292 -30.09 -15.28 -0.22
C PRO A 292 -29.51 -16.44 0.62
N THR A 293 -30.31 -17.48 0.87
CA THR A 293 -29.93 -18.69 1.61
C THR A 293 -30.20 -19.97 0.79
N GLY A 294 -29.58 -21.09 1.16
CA GLY A 294 -29.78 -22.39 0.48
C GLY A 294 -28.87 -22.67 -0.73
N SER A 295 -29.11 -23.78 -1.43
CA SER A 295 -28.36 -24.15 -2.66
C SER A 295 -29.20 -23.83 -3.90
N VAL A 296 -28.55 -23.42 -4.99
CA VAL A 296 -29.21 -23.27 -6.30
C VAL A 296 -29.00 -24.52 -7.17
N ARG A 297 -29.00 -25.69 -6.53
CA ARG A 297 -28.82 -26.99 -7.20
C ARG A 297 -29.96 -27.22 -8.19
N GLY A 298 -29.62 -27.66 -9.40
CA GLY A 298 -30.58 -27.87 -10.50
C GLY A 298 -30.85 -26.64 -11.37
N MET A 299 -30.37 -25.45 -10.98
CA MET A 299 -30.50 -24.24 -11.79
C MET A 299 -29.35 -24.10 -12.80
N ALA A 300 -29.61 -23.44 -13.93
CA ALA A 300 -28.62 -23.21 -14.98
C ALA A 300 -27.43 -22.40 -14.45
N ARG A 301 -26.23 -22.65 -14.97
CA ARG A 301 -25.07 -21.80 -14.67
C ARG A 301 -25.16 -20.54 -15.51
N VAL A 302 -25.03 -19.38 -14.88
CA VAL A 302 -24.95 -18.10 -15.60
C VAL A 302 -23.47 -17.84 -15.93
N PRO A 303 -23.12 -17.70 -17.22
CA PRO A 303 -21.78 -17.27 -17.60
C PRO A 303 -21.46 -15.90 -17.00
N ARG A 304 -20.29 -15.76 -16.39
CA ARG A 304 -19.87 -14.51 -15.76
C ARG A 304 -18.70 -13.92 -16.54
N LEU A 305 -18.92 -12.78 -17.19
CA LEU A 305 -17.83 -12.05 -17.85
C LEU A 305 -16.79 -11.64 -16.82
N SER A 306 -15.52 -11.68 -17.21
CA SER A 306 -14.42 -11.24 -16.35
C SER A 306 -14.41 -9.72 -16.26
N VAL A 307 -13.90 -9.18 -15.14
CA VAL A 307 -13.77 -7.72 -14.98
C VAL A 307 -12.93 -7.10 -16.11
N PRO A 308 -11.75 -7.64 -16.49
CA PRO A 308 -11.00 -7.11 -17.64
C PRO A 308 -11.82 -7.08 -18.93
N GLU A 309 -12.65 -8.09 -19.17
CA GLU A 309 -13.49 -8.15 -20.36
C GLU A 309 -14.60 -7.09 -20.35
N ILE A 310 -15.27 -6.89 -19.22
CA ILE A 310 -16.29 -5.84 -19.07
C ILE A 310 -15.67 -4.45 -19.30
N ILE A 311 -14.48 -4.20 -18.76
CA ILE A 311 -13.76 -2.93 -19.00
C ILE A 311 -13.39 -2.78 -20.48
N ARG A 312 -12.96 -3.87 -21.15
CA ARG A 312 -12.62 -3.86 -22.57
C ARG A 312 -13.84 -3.56 -23.44
N GLN A 313 -14.98 -4.19 -23.18
CA GLN A 313 -16.21 -4.02 -23.96
C GLN A 313 -16.82 -2.61 -23.79
N THR A 314 -16.64 -1.99 -22.64
CA THR A 314 -17.29 -0.71 -22.33
C THR A 314 -16.48 0.51 -22.79
N GLN A 315 -15.18 0.34 -23.09
CA GLN A 315 -14.32 1.38 -23.67
C GLN A 315 -14.39 2.77 -22.98
N GLY A 316 -14.69 2.80 -21.68
CA GLY A 316 -14.80 4.03 -20.90
C GLY A 316 -16.23 4.46 -20.57
N ASP A 317 -17.26 3.94 -21.24
CA ASP A 317 -18.67 4.23 -20.92
C ASP A 317 -19.01 3.75 -19.49
N ALA A 318 -19.23 4.70 -18.60
CA ALA A 318 -19.48 4.44 -17.19
C ALA A 318 -20.86 3.79 -16.96
N ARG A 319 -21.89 4.14 -17.76
CA ARG A 319 -23.24 3.59 -17.63
C ARG A 319 -23.28 2.15 -18.13
N ALA A 320 -22.74 1.90 -19.32
CA ALA A 320 -22.62 0.54 -19.85
C ALA A 320 -21.79 -0.36 -18.94
N ARG A 321 -20.70 0.19 -18.35
CA ARG A 321 -19.87 -0.54 -17.38
C ARG A 321 -20.64 -0.92 -16.13
N THR A 322 -21.35 0.02 -15.50
CA THR A 322 -22.15 -0.28 -14.32
C THR A 322 -23.25 -1.31 -14.63
N ALA A 323 -23.92 -1.18 -15.78
CA ALA A 323 -24.92 -2.14 -16.25
C ALA A 323 -24.33 -3.56 -16.39
N LEU A 324 -23.19 -3.72 -17.07
CA LEU A 324 -22.54 -5.03 -17.23
C LEU A 324 -21.99 -5.58 -15.90
N LEU A 325 -21.43 -4.73 -15.04
CA LEU A 325 -20.96 -5.16 -13.71
C LEU A 325 -22.13 -5.67 -12.85
N PHE A 326 -23.29 -5.02 -12.91
CA PHE A 326 -24.50 -5.47 -12.24
C PHE A 326 -25.05 -6.75 -12.85
N GLN A 327 -25.20 -6.78 -14.18
CA GLN A 327 -25.65 -7.96 -14.91
C GLN A 327 -24.75 -9.17 -14.62
N HIS A 328 -23.46 -8.98 -14.36
CA HIS A 328 -22.53 -10.04 -14.02
C HIS A 328 -22.30 -10.28 -12.52
N GLY A 329 -23.14 -9.70 -11.65
CA GLY A 329 -23.15 -9.92 -10.20
C GLY A 329 -21.92 -9.40 -9.48
N TYR A 330 -21.26 -8.38 -10.02
CA TYR A 330 -20.16 -7.65 -9.37
C TYR A 330 -20.66 -6.53 -8.47
N ILE A 331 -21.82 -5.94 -8.79
CA ILE A 331 -22.49 -4.93 -7.97
C ILE A 331 -23.52 -5.65 -7.11
N ARG A 332 -23.44 -5.45 -5.80
CA ARG A 332 -24.30 -6.13 -4.81
C ARG A 332 -25.03 -5.18 -3.87
N SER A 333 -24.74 -3.88 -3.96
CA SER A 333 -25.47 -2.83 -3.24
C SER A 333 -26.89 -2.64 -3.77
N VAL A 334 -27.15 -3.06 -5.02
CA VAL A 334 -28.46 -2.99 -5.68
C VAL A 334 -29.09 -4.39 -5.74
N GLN A 335 -30.38 -4.49 -5.42
CA GLN A 335 -31.12 -5.75 -5.42
C GLN A 335 -31.27 -6.32 -6.84
N PRO A 336 -31.28 -7.66 -7.01
CA PRO A 336 -31.60 -8.28 -8.30
C PRO A 336 -32.97 -7.85 -8.83
N GLY A 337 -33.11 -7.71 -10.15
CA GLY A 337 -34.38 -7.38 -10.80
C GLY A 337 -34.52 -5.92 -11.24
N VAL A 338 -33.64 -5.03 -10.79
CA VAL A 338 -33.51 -3.66 -11.32
C VAL A 338 -33.02 -3.70 -12.76
N LEU A 339 -33.60 -2.88 -13.65
CA LEU A 339 -33.15 -2.80 -15.04
C LEU A 339 -31.71 -2.26 -15.10
N PRO A 340 -30.78 -2.89 -15.84
CA PRO A 340 -29.37 -2.48 -15.84
C PRO A 340 -29.11 -0.99 -16.13
N ARG A 341 -29.99 -0.36 -16.92
CA ARG A 341 -29.93 1.08 -17.25
C ARG A 341 -30.21 2.01 -16.06
N GLU A 342 -31.00 1.55 -15.07
CA GLU A 342 -31.38 2.30 -13.87
C GLU A 342 -30.37 2.11 -12.73
N VAL A 343 -29.53 1.07 -12.84
CA VAL A 343 -28.56 0.72 -11.80
C VAL A 343 -27.48 1.80 -11.64
N PHE A 344 -27.12 2.51 -12.71
CA PHE A 344 -26.10 3.56 -12.63
C PHE A 344 -26.43 4.62 -11.58
N ASP A 345 -27.70 5.01 -11.49
CA ASP A 345 -28.16 6.03 -10.56
C ASP A 345 -28.35 5.48 -9.13
N LEU A 346 -28.50 4.16 -8.99
CA LEU A 346 -28.74 3.46 -7.71
C LEU A 346 -27.47 2.95 -7.00
N VAL A 347 -26.35 2.85 -7.72
CA VAL A 347 -25.10 2.26 -7.20
C VAL A 347 -24.29 3.22 -6.31
N ALA A 348 -24.73 4.46 -6.16
CA ALA A 348 -24.11 5.49 -5.33
C ALA A 348 -23.91 5.05 -3.85
N ASP A 349 -22.73 4.52 -3.52
CA ASP A 349 -22.26 4.20 -2.16
C ASP A 349 -21.64 5.47 -1.51
N PRO A 350 -21.88 5.78 -0.22
CA PRO A 350 -21.61 7.09 0.39
C PRO A 350 -20.16 7.57 0.39
N ALA A 351 -19.15 6.72 0.17
CA ALA A 351 -17.75 7.18 0.05
C ALA A 351 -17.49 7.85 -1.31
N ARG A 352 -18.07 7.30 -2.38
CA ARG A 352 -18.02 7.91 -3.72
C ARG A 352 -18.93 9.12 -3.79
N VAL A 353 -20.11 9.08 -3.15
CA VAL A 353 -20.94 10.28 -2.97
C VAL A 353 -20.23 11.33 -2.12
N ARG A 354 -19.53 10.97 -1.04
CA ARG A 354 -18.78 11.94 -0.24
C ARG A 354 -17.61 12.54 -1.00
N GLN A 355 -16.82 11.74 -1.71
CA GLN A 355 -15.71 12.25 -2.50
C GLN A 355 -16.23 13.08 -3.69
N GLN A 356 -17.22 12.57 -4.43
CA GLN A 356 -17.88 13.31 -5.51
C GLN A 356 -18.52 14.61 -4.98
N ALA A 357 -19.21 14.59 -3.85
CA ALA A 357 -19.79 15.76 -3.21
C ALA A 357 -18.72 16.75 -2.74
N LEU A 358 -17.56 16.29 -2.26
CA LEU A 358 -16.44 17.19 -1.96
C LEU A 358 -15.92 17.87 -3.23
N PHE A 359 -15.83 17.14 -4.35
CA PHE A 359 -15.42 17.70 -5.64
C PHE A 359 -16.49 18.66 -6.22
N GLU A 360 -17.78 18.33 -6.11
CA GLU A 360 -18.90 19.18 -6.54
C GLU A 360 -18.97 20.45 -5.68
N GLU A 361 -18.92 20.31 -4.36
CA GLU A 361 -18.87 21.44 -3.43
C GLU A 361 -17.64 22.32 -3.68
N PHE A 362 -16.47 21.72 -3.91
CA PHE A 362 -15.27 22.49 -4.22
C PHE A 362 -15.38 23.17 -5.58
N ALA A 363 -15.99 22.54 -6.59
CA ALA A 363 -16.19 23.13 -7.92
C ALA A 363 -17.08 24.39 -7.87
N GLU A 364 -18.06 24.45 -6.97
CA GLU A 364 -18.83 25.68 -6.71
C GLU A 364 -17.97 26.80 -6.12
N ILE A 365 -16.94 26.44 -5.36
CA ILE A 365 -16.01 27.37 -4.73
C ILE A 365 -14.91 27.83 -5.71
N VAL A 366 -14.49 27.01 -6.68
CA VAL A 366 -13.38 27.32 -7.61
C VAL A 366 -13.48 28.74 -8.24
N PRO A 367 -14.64 29.18 -8.78
CA PRO A 367 -14.79 30.53 -9.32
C PRO A 367 -14.65 31.66 -8.29
N LEU A 368 -14.80 31.35 -7.00
CA LEU A 368 -14.72 32.29 -5.88
C LEU A 368 -13.32 32.33 -5.23
N ILE A 369 -12.36 31.53 -5.75
CA ILE A 369 -10.99 31.51 -5.27
C ILE A 369 -10.18 32.60 -5.98
N ASP A 370 -9.52 33.43 -5.19
CA ASP A 370 -8.57 34.42 -5.68
C ASP A 370 -7.50 33.75 -6.57
N PRO A 371 -7.38 34.13 -7.86
CA PRO A 371 -6.42 33.52 -8.77
C PRO A 371 -4.97 33.87 -8.40
N ALA A 372 -4.72 34.91 -7.59
CA ALA A 372 -3.38 35.31 -7.21
C ALA A 372 -2.65 34.21 -6.41
N LEU A 373 -1.36 34.03 -6.69
CA LEU A 373 -0.49 33.19 -5.87
C LEU A 373 -0.19 33.89 -4.54
N PRO A 374 -0.02 33.13 -3.43
CA PRO A 374 0.38 33.70 -2.15
C PRO A 374 1.89 33.97 -2.13
N LEU A 375 2.32 34.97 -2.89
CA LEU A 375 3.74 35.25 -3.20
C LEU A 375 4.61 35.30 -1.95
N GLU A 376 4.23 36.08 -0.93
CA GLU A 376 5.00 36.18 0.31
C GLU A 376 5.13 34.83 1.04
N HIS A 377 4.08 34.02 1.04
CA HIS A 377 4.13 32.69 1.67
C HIS A 377 5.01 31.70 0.90
N ILE A 378 5.26 31.94 -0.38
CA ILE A 378 6.12 31.11 -1.24
C ILE A 378 7.57 31.58 -1.16
N THR A 379 7.84 32.88 -1.34
CA THR A 379 9.20 33.39 -1.58
C THR A 379 9.88 34.00 -0.37
N LYS A 380 9.13 34.39 0.66
CA LYS A 380 9.69 35.04 1.85
C LYS A 380 9.78 34.05 3.00
N ALA A 381 11.00 33.78 3.46
CA ALA A 381 11.21 33.02 4.69
C ALA A 381 10.44 33.72 5.83
N GLY A 382 9.46 33.03 6.41
CA GLY A 382 8.76 33.58 7.57
C GLY A 382 9.45 33.17 8.86
N GLY A 383 8.89 33.64 9.98
CA GLY A 383 9.45 33.36 11.30
C GLY A 383 9.21 31.91 11.75
N ALA A 384 10.17 31.38 12.50
CA ALA A 384 9.98 30.21 13.35
C ALA A 384 9.62 30.68 14.78
N ARG A 385 8.55 30.13 15.36
CA ARG A 385 8.07 30.50 16.70
C ARG A 385 7.83 29.28 17.56
N TYR A 386 8.42 29.25 18.75
CA TYR A 386 8.13 28.23 19.75
C TYR A 386 6.83 28.55 20.52
N VAL A 387 6.01 27.52 20.76
CA VAL A 387 4.78 27.60 21.55
C VAL A 387 4.90 26.69 22.77
N PRO A 388 5.23 27.24 23.96
CA PRO A 388 5.55 26.47 25.16
C PRO A 388 4.47 25.47 25.57
N LYS A 389 3.20 25.89 25.56
CA LYS A 389 2.06 25.04 25.97
C LYS A 389 1.92 23.75 25.16
N ARG A 390 2.43 23.72 23.93
CA ARG A 390 2.34 22.55 23.03
C ARG A 390 3.67 21.85 22.82
N GLY A 391 4.79 22.45 23.24
CA GLY A 391 6.13 21.98 22.89
C GLY A 391 6.38 21.99 21.37
N LEU A 392 5.75 22.91 20.63
CA LEU A 392 5.79 22.92 19.16
C LEU A 392 6.43 24.19 18.60
N ILE A 393 7.24 24.04 17.56
CA ILE A 393 7.75 25.11 16.71
C ILE A 393 6.85 25.23 15.48
N TYR A 394 6.38 26.44 15.20
CA TYR A 394 5.62 26.78 14.01
C TYR A 394 6.51 27.56 13.06
N VAL A 395 6.57 27.12 11.82
CA VAL A 395 7.31 27.80 10.74
C VAL A 395 6.28 28.32 9.75
N THR A 396 6.38 29.59 9.40
CA THR A 396 5.48 30.27 8.46
C THR A 396 6.25 30.71 7.23
N GLY A 397 5.59 30.81 6.07
CA GLY A 397 6.17 31.33 4.82
C GLY A 397 7.40 30.59 4.28
N GLY A 398 7.85 30.93 3.08
CA GLY A 398 9.12 30.49 2.49
C GLY A 398 9.16 29.01 2.12
N HIS A 399 8.83 28.71 0.87
CA HIS A 399 8.91 27.38 0.28
C HIS A 399 9.88 27.31 -0.90
N THR A 400 10.47 28.43 -1.35
CA THR A 400 11.57 28.40 -2.33
C THR A 400 12.80 27.74 -1.72
N SER A 401 13.69 27.21 -2.58
CA SER A 401 14.96 26.67 -2.13
C SER A 401 15.82 27.73 -1.44
N ALA A 402 15.72 28.99 -1.85
CA ALA A 402 16.47 30.11 -1.28
C ALA A 402 16.12 30.37 0.20
N CYS A 403 14.87 30.13 0.61
CA CYS A 403 14.46 30.28 2.00
C CYS A 403 15.00 29.18 2.94
N SER A 404 15.53 28.08 2.39
CA SER A 404 15.79 26.87 3.17
C SER A 404 16.86 27.06 4.24
N GLU A 405 17.96 27.76 3.93
CA GLU A 405 19.07 27.96 4.85
C GLU A 405 18.68 28.81 6.07
N GLU A 406 18.02 29.94 5.82
CA GLU A 406 17.52 30.83 6.87
C GLU A 406 16.52 30.11 7.78
N THR A 407 15.54 29.43 7.17
CA THR A 407 14.51 28.68 7.92
C THR A 407 15.13 27.61 8.81
N VAL A 408 16.12 26.88 8.30
CA VAL A 408 16.83 25.84 9.05
C VAL A 408 17.63 26.46 10.19
N SER A 409 18.28 27.58 9.96
CA SER A 409 19.03 28.30 10.99
C SER A 409 18.12 28.70 12.15
N SER A 410 16.96 29.30 11.86
CA SER A 410 15.97 29.70 12.87
C SER A 410 15.41 28.50 13.65
N VAL A 411 15.10 27.40 12.96
CA VAL A 411 14.63 26.17 13.61
C VAL A 411 15.71 25.57 14.52
N ARG A 412 16.96 25.49 14.06
CA ARG A 412 18.07 24.96 14.85
C ARG A 412 18.36 25.82 16.08
N HIS A 413 18.26 27.13 15.95
CA HIS A 413 18.39 28.04 17.09
C HIS A 413 17.35 27.72 18.17
N LEU A 414 16.08 27.61 17.79
CA LEU A 414 14.99 27.26 18.73
C LEU A 414 15.14 25.85 19.32
N LEU A 415 15.68 24.88 18.59
CA LEU A 415 15.93 23.54 19.12
C LEU A 415 17.10 23.51 20.11
N ARG A 416 18.08 24.43 19.99
CA ARG A 416 19.14 24.59 21.01
C ARG A 416 18.59 25.21 22.29
N GLU A 417 17.70 26.20 22.15
CA GLU A 417 17.06 26.87 23.29
C GLU A 417 16.01 25.96 23.97
N PHE A 418 15.28 25.16 23.18
CA PHE A 418 14.23 24.25 23.63
C PHE A 418 14.46 22.82 23.11
N PRO A 419 15.32 22.02 23.76
CA PRO A 419 15.72 20.69 23.26
C PRO A 419 14.57 19.68 23.10
N ASN A 420 13.47 19.85 23.84
CA ASN A 420 12.29 18.98 23.77
C ASN A 420 11.22 19.48 22.77
N ALA A 421 11.47 20.61 22.10
CA ALA A 421 10.55 21.14 21.11
C ALA A 421 10.65 20.35 19.80
N ARG A 422 9.56 20.32 19.03
CA ARG A 422 9.52 19.72 17.69
C ARG A 422 8.71 20.59 16.74
N LEU A 423 8.93 20.49 15.44
CA LEU A 423 8.10 21.21 14.48
C LEU A 423 6.67 20.67 14.50
N SER A 424 5.70 21.58 14.43
CA SER A 424 4.28 21.27 14.31
C SER A 424 3.98 20.43 13.06
N SER A 425 4.66 20.71 11.96
CA SER A 425 4.57 19.96 10.70
C SER A 425 5.91 19.98 9.97
N PRO A 426 6.20 18.97 9.13
CA PRO A 426 7.35 19.03 8.24
C PRO A 426 7.28 20.26 7.32
N LYS A 427 8.41 20.93 7.13
CA LYS A 427 8.53 22.11 6.26
C LYS A 427 9.36 21.76 5.04
N SER A 428 8.76 21.81 3.86
CA SER A 428 9.42 21.43 2.61
C SER A 428 9.69 22.62 1.70
N PHE A 429 10.67 22.45 0.81
CA PHE A 429 11.14 23.44 -0.15
C PHE A 429 11.17 22.88 -1.56
N PHE A 430 10.79 23.71 -2.53
CA PHE A 430 10.85 23.41 -3.95
C PHE A 430 12.27 23.07 -4.40
N PRO A 431 12.42 22.35 -5.53
CA PRO A 431 13.71 22.12 -6.15
C PRO A 431 14.47 23.44 -6.41
N PRO A 432 15.81 23.44 -6.37
CA PRO A 432 16.60 24.63 -6.64
C PRO A 432 16.35 25.21 -8.03
N GLN A 433 15.80 26.43 -8.09
CA GLN A 433 15.55 27.21 -9.31
C GLN A 433 15.31 28.69 -8.96
N PRO A 434 15.44 29.63 -9.93
CA PRO A 434 15.09 31.03 -9.72
C PRO A 434 13.62 31.22 -9.34
N ASP A 435 13.35 32.11 -8.38
CA ASP A 435 12.00 32.37 -7.88
C ASP A 435 11.04 32.79 -9.00
N GLU A 436 11.49 33.64 -9.93
CA GLU A 436 10.67 34.06 -11.09
C GLU A 436 10.25 32.88 -11.97
N GLN A 437 11.15 31.89 -12.17
CA GLN A 437 10.84 30.70 -12.93
C GLN A 437 9.82 29.81 -12.21
N LEU A 438 9.99 29.62 -10.90
CA LEU A 438 9.06 28.87 -10.07
C LEU A 438 7.68 29.53 -10.08
N LEU A 439 7.62 30.85 -9.91
CA LEU A 439 6.36 31.59 -9.83
C LEU A 439 5.58 31.53 -11.14
N ARG A 440 6.23 31.75 -12.29
CA ARG A 440 5.58 31.59 -13.61
C ARG A 440 5.01 30.19 -13.80
N TRP A 441 5.78 29.15 -13.44
CA TRP A 441 5.28 27.77 -13.50
C TRP A 441 4.12 27.51 -12.52
N LEU A 442 4.17 28.10 -11.32
CA LEU A 442 3.10 27.99 -10.33
C LEU A 442 1.82 28.67 -10.81
N GLU A 443 1.90 29.77 -11.55
CA GLU A 443 0.73 30.44 -12.15
C GLU A 443 -0.01 29.48 -13.09
N ASP A 444 0.74 28.83 -13.99
CA ASP A 444 0.18 27.87 -14.96
C ASP A 444 -0.40 26.63 -14.27
N VAL A 445 0.37 26.00 -13.38
CA VAL A 445 -0.05 24.74 -12.75
C VAL A 445 -1.14 24.96 -11.69
N SER A 446 -1.24 26.17 -11.13
CA SER A 446 -2.23 26.45 -10.08
C SER A 446 -3.65 26.31 -10.62
N ALA A 447 -3.92 26.69 -11.86
CA ALA A 447 -5.23 26.51 -12.47
C ALA A 447 -5.56 25.01 -12.62
N ASP A 448 -4.57 24.21 -13.01
CA ASP A 448 -4.72 22.77 -13.18
C ASP A 448 -4.91 22.02 -11.84
N VAL A 449 -4.25 22.47 -10.76
CA VAL A 449 -4.47 21.95 -9.39
C VAL A 449 -5.89 22.24 -8.91
N LEU A 450 -6.41 23.45 -9.17
CA LEU A 450 -7.75 23.85 -8.74
C LEU A 450 -8.84 23.09 -9.51
N ASN A 451 -8.70 22.98 -10.83
CA ASN A 451 -9.73 22.36 -11.66
C ASN A 451 -9.68 20.83 -11.62
N TYR A 452 -8.48 20.25 -11.45
CA TYR A 452 -8.27 18.80 -11.58
C TYR A 452 -7.28 18.24 -10.53
N PRO A 453 -7.57 18.32 -9.21
CA PRO A 453 -6.69 17.75 -8.19
C PRO A 453 -6.70 16.21 -8.18
N ASP A 454 -5.56 15.59 -7.85
CA ASP A 454 -5.46 14.14 -7.65
C ASP A 454 -6.13 13.69 -6.33
N PHE A 455 -6.17 14.60 -5.35
CA PHE A 455 -6.74 14.40 -4.03
C PHE A 455 -7.30 15.71 -3.48
N LEU A 456 -8.44 15.62 -2.77
CA LEU A 456 -9.16 16.74 -2.19
C LEU A 456 -9.72 16.33 -0.81
N ASP A 457 -9.52 17.18 0.20
CA ASP A 457 -10.08 16.98 1.54
C ASP A 457 -10.32 18.33 2.26
N ARG A 458 -11.10 18.30 3.35
CA ARG A 458 -11.29 19.44 4.24
C ARG A 458 -10.12 19.58 5.22
N THR A 459 -9.80 20.81 5.56
CA THR A 459 -8.85 21.15 6.64
C THR A 459 -9.62 21.51 7.92
N GLY A 460 -8.96 21.46 9.08
CA GLY A 460 -9.60 21.73 10.38
C GLY A 460 -10.08 23.17 10.63
N ASN A 461 -9.84 24.11 9.70
CA ASN A 461 -10.24 25.53 9.80
C ASN A 461 -11.19 25.94 8.66
N ASP A 462 -12.12 25.07 8.28
CA ASP A 462 -13.06 25.28 7.16
C ASP A 462 -12.39 25.52 5.79
N GLY A 463 -11.10 25.20 5.65
CA GLY A 463 -10.34 25.29 4.40
C GLY A 463 -10.32 23.98 3.61
N TRP A 464 -9.64 23.98 2.46
CA TRP A 464 -9.46 22.81 1.60
C TRP A 464 -7.99 22.45 1.43
N LEU A 465 -7.72 21.16 1.30
CA LEU A 465 -6.41 20.60 0.98
C LEU A 465 -6.50 19.93 -0.39
N LEU A 466 -5.64 20.37 -1.30
CA LEU A 466 -5.51 19.80 -2.64
C LEU A 466 -4.11 19.22 -2.80
N GLN A 467 -4.02 18.08 -3.48
CA GLN A 467 -2.74 17.54 -3.91
C GLN A 467 -2.77 17.19 -5.39
N LYS A 468 -1.65 17.45 -6.07
CA LYS A 468 -1.46 17.07 -7.48
C LYS A 468 -0.03 16.66 -7.78
N SER A 469 0.12 15.62 -8.58
CA SER A 469 1.39 15.18 -9.14
C SER A 469 1.75 16.05 -10.34
N VAL A 470 2.89 16.71 -10.30
CA VAL A 470 3.30 17.69 -11.31
C VAL A 470 4.77 17.53 -11.68
N VAL A 471 5.15 18.13 -12.82
CA VAL A 471 6.54 18.24 -13.27
C VAL A 471 6.82 19.71 -13.48
N ASP A 472 7.92 20.21 -12.90
CA ASP A 472 8.32 21.60 -13.10
C ASP A 472 8.94 21.85 -14.48
N ALA A 473 9.20 23.13 -14.79
CA ALA A 473 9.78 23.55 -16.07
C ALA A 473 11.17 22.95 -16.36
N VAL A 474 11.86 22.42 -15.34
CA VAL A 474 13.20 21.83 -15.45
C VAL A 474 13.14 20.29 -15.43
N GLY A 475 11.94 19.70 -15.35
CA GLY A 475 11.71 18.27 -15.38
C GLY A 475 11.73 17.56 -14.03
N ASN A 476 11.75 18.29 -12.91
CA ASN A 476 11.69 17.67 -11.58
C ASN A 476 10.24 17.24 -11.29
N ARG A 477 10.02 15.97 -10.94
CA ARG A 477 8.70 15.48 -10.55
C ARG A 477 8.45 15.77 -9.09
N MET A 478 7.26 16.24 -8.75
CA MET A 478 6.90 16.51 -7.35
C MET A 478 5.41 16.36 -7.10
N ARG A 479 5.05 16.14 -5.83
CA ARG A 479 3.68 16.22 -5.35
C ARG A 479 3.47 17.63 -4.79
N LEU A 480 2.71 18.44 -5.50
CA LEU A 480 2.32 19.77 -5.10
C LEU A 480 1.15 19.67 -4.12
N GLU A 481 1.22 20.42 -3.04
CA GLU A 481 0.17 20.54 -2.04
C GLU A 481 -0.27 22.00 -1.96
N MET A 482 -1.58 22.25 -2.04
CA MET A 482 -2.18 23.57 -2.03
C MET A 482 -3.25 23.61 -0.94
N ILE A 483 -3.21 24.64 -0.10
CA ILE A 483 -4.19 24.87 0.95
C ILE A 483 -5.04 26.08 0.56
N ILE A 484 -6.36 25.92 0.53
CA ILE A 484 -7.33 26.99 0.31
C ILE A 484 -7.98 27.35 1.64
N GLN A 485 -8.19 28.63 1.91
CA GLN A 485 -8.84 29.12 3.11
C GLN A 485 -9.84 30.22 2.77
N ALA A 486 -10.82 30.43 3.66
CA ALA A 486 -11.74 31.55 3.54
C ALA A 486 -10.99 32.89 3.53
N ASN A 487 -11.40 33.78 2.63
CA ASN A 487 -10.82 35.10 2.45
C ASN A 487 -11.80 36.16 2.97
N ARG A 488 -11.82 36.34 4.29
CA ARG A 488 -12.75 37.27 4.96
C ARG A 488 -12.52 38.76 4.65
N ALA A 489 -11.46 39.09 3.92
CA ALA A 489 -11.03 40.46 3.64
C ALA A 489 -11.33 40.90 2.19
N ASN A 490 -11.88 40.02 1.35
CA ASN A 490 -12.16 40.31 -0.05
C ASN A 490 -13.61 39.91 -0.37
N GLU A 491 -14.40 40.87 -0.84
CA GLU A 491 -15.81 40.67 -1.19
C GLU A 491 -16.00 39.97 -2.55
N GLU A 492 -15.02 40.09 -3.45
CA GLU A 492 -15.05 39.48 -4.79
C GLU A 492 -14.64 38.00 -4.76
N TYR A 493 -13.56 37.69 -4.02
CA TYR A 493 -13.04 36.33 -3.87
C TYR A 493 -13.15 35.88 -2.42
N SER A 494 -14.21 35.15 -2.08
CA SER A 494 -14.47 34.66 -0.72
C SER A 494 -13.51 33.56 -0.25
N TRP A 495 -12.63 33.08 -1.14
CA TRP A 495 -11.59 32.08 -0.86
C TRP A 495 -10.24 32.52 -1.43
N LYS A 496 -9.15 32.03 -0.83
CA LYS A 496 -7.79 32.30 -1.30
C LYS A 496 -6.86 31.11 -1.10
N LYS A 497 -5.82 31.05 -1.93
CA LYS A 497 -4.68 30.14 -1.77
C LYS A 497 -3.87 30.61 -0.55
N ALA A 498 -3.89 29.84 0.53
CA ALA A 498 -3.16 30.16 1.75
C ALA A 498 -1.67 29.79 1.65
N THR A 499 -1.37 28.67 1.00
CA THR A 499 0.00 28.24 0.69
C THR A 499 0.01 27.22 -0.43
N ILE A 500 1.14 27.12 -1.13
CA ILE A 500 1.43 26.13 -2.15
C ILE A 500 2.88 25.67 -1.97
N PHE A 501 3.10 24.35 -1.90
CA PHE A 501 4.44 23.82 -1.67
C PHE A 501 4.64 22.41 -2.22
N ALA A 502 5.89 22.06 -2.55
CA ALA A 502 6.26 20.70 -2.92
C ALA A 502 6.38 19.83 -1.66
N ARG A 503 5.60 18.76 -1.57
CA ARG A 503 5.59 17.83 -0.43
C ARG A 503 6.67 16.74 -0.54
N HIS A 504 6.79 16.15 -1.73
CA HIS A 504 7.77 15.11 -2.10
C HIS A 504 8.18 15.36 -3.55
N GLY A 505 9.41 15.04 -3.94
CA GLY A 505 9.83 15.19 -5.34
C GLY A 505 11.33 15.12 -5.58
N ASP A 506 11.70 15.10 -6.86
CA ASP A 506 13.10 15.17 -7.28
C ASP A 506 13.72 16.49 -6.77
N LYS A 507 14.79 16.40 -5.96
CA LYS A 507 15.49 17.54 -5.33
C LYS A 507 14.64 18.38 -4.35
N VAL A 508 13.50 17.87 -3.89
CA VAL A 508 12.71 18.50 -2.82
C VAL A 508 13.38 18.19 -1.48
N LYS A 509 13.57 19.22 -0.66
CA LYS A 509 14.12 19.09 0.71
C LYS A 509 13.04 19.36 1.73
N SER A 510 13.12 18.71 2.89
CA SER A 510 12.24 18.98 4.01
C SER A 510 13.00 19.04 5.33
N ILE A 511 12.59 19.94 6.20
CA ILE A 511 12.88 19.88 7.63
C ILE A 511 11.89 18.90 8.26
N THR A 512 12.38 17.83 8.85
CA THR A 512 11.55 16.85 9.56
C THR A 512 10.97 17.47 10.84
N ARG A 513 10.03 16.76 11.49
CA ARG A 513 9.50 17.20 12.79
C ARG A 513 10.58 17.36 13.85
N ASP A 514 11.67 16.62 13.72
CA ASP A 514 12.80 16.63 14.64
C ASP A 514 13.90 17.64 14.22
N GLY A 515 13.62 18.51 13.24
CA GLY A 515 14.52 19.59 12.83
C GLY A 515 15.68 19.19 11.91
N GLN A 516 15.66 17.96 11.37
CA GLN A 516 16.68 17.49 10.43
C GLN A 516 16.32 17.88 8.99
N ILE A 517 17.29 18.34 8.20
CA ILE A 517 17.08 18.47 6.75
C ILE A 517 17.26 17.09 6.13
N VAL A 518 16.27 16.65 5.36
CA VAL A 518 16.31 15.42 4.59
C VAL A 518 15.83 15.70 3.16
N ASP A 519 16.36 14.94 2.21
CA ASP A 519 15.75 14.86 0.88
C ASP A 519 14.44 14.06 1.01
N VAL A 520 13.38 14.55 0.37
CA VAL A 520 12.07 13.89 0.31
C VAL A 520 11.78 13.49 -1.13
N PRO A 521 12.41 12.40 -1.62
CA PRO A 521 12.35 12.05 -3.04
C PRO A 521 10.92 11.73 -3.49
N TRP A 522 10.71 11.78 -4.80
CA TRP A 522 9.46 11.38 -5.42
C TRP A 522 9.04 9.96 -5.02
N GLU A 523 7.85 9.79 -4.43
CA GLU A 523 7.34 8.49 -3.94
C GLU A 523 6.48 7.73 -4.96
N GLY A 524 6.35 8.26 -6.18
CA GLY A 524 5.39 7.74 -7.16
C GLY A 524 3.97 8.12 -6.79
#